data_AF-A0A6C0EIN2-F1
#
_entry.id   AF-A0A6C0EIN2-F1
#
_cell.length_a   1.000
_cell.length_b   1.000
_cell.length_c   1.000
_cell.angle_alpha   90.00
_cell.angle_beta   90.00
_cell.angle_gamma   90.00
#
_symmetry.space_group_name_H-M   'P 1'
#
loop_
_entity.id
_entity.type
_entity.pdbx_description
1 polymer ?
#
loop_
_entity_poly.entity_id
_entity_poly.type
_entity_poly.pdbx_seq_one_letter_code
_entity_poly.pdbx_strand_id
1 'polypeptide(L)'
;MDNRVEERVQERLLKMGMTKSQNVAGGRRKQKVSRPIINSRLSEDEKNYNKYVDKVNKNSTDVLEDYNAILNVYINNWFYDLMNGFKRKDFIDKRSNLKEKEVGDSLNPDFLDKTQAIIQLKKNYTFLKKTFSENGIRYITHSVNNLGDTILKKAYIPKEKEQDNVENINIYYDKLQLDNNEIPTQEHLKKTFLKLSSKYHPDKHPDEIDKYTQLFQEINEAYKIILKYHYGTSQNHLYK
;
A
#
# COMPACT_ATOMS: atom_id res chain seq x y z
N MET A 1 71.50 14.76 -13.35
CA MET A 1 70.55 15.43 -12.43
C MET A 1 71.31 15.74 -11.16
N ASP A 2 71.18 16.96 -10.66
CA ASP A 2 72.08 17.59 -9.70
C ASP A 2 71.78 17.12 -8.26
N ASN A 3 72.70 16.38 -7.63
CA ASN A 3 72.56 15.77 -6.29
C ASN A 3 72.18 16.77 -5.18
N ARG A 4 72.40 18.07 -5.42
CA ARG A 4 72.02 19.14 -4.49
C ARG A 4 70.51 19.38 -4.39
N VAL A 5 69.73 18.92 -5.38
CA VAL A 5 68.27 19.07 -5.35
C VAL A 5 67.64 18.01 -4.45
N GLU A 6 68.13 16.77 -4.50
CA GLU A 6 67.61 15.67 -3.67
C GLU A 6 67.88 15.89 -2.18
N GLU A 7 69.06 16.43 -1.85
CA GLU A 7 69.45 16.73 -0.47
C GLU A 7 68.55 17.82 0.14
N ARG A 8 68.20 18.85 -0.64
CA ARG A 8 67.26 19.91 -0.21
C ARG A 8 65.82 19.43 -0.04
N VAL A 9 65.40 18.41 -0.81
CA VAL A 9 64.08 17.78 -0.66
C VAL A 9 64.03 16.93 0.61
N GLN A 10 65.08 16.15 0.89
CA GLN A 10 65.22 15.36 2.11
C GLN A 10 65.22 16.24 3.38
N GLU A 11 65.94 17.36 3.34
CA GLU A 11 66.01 18.30 4.47
C GLU A 11 64.67 19.01 4.74
N ARG A 12 63.90 19.31 3.68
CA ARG A 12 62.52 19.84 3.80
C ARG A 12 61.55 18.81 4.38
N LEU A 13 61.66 17.54 3.99
CA LEU A 13 60.82 16.47 4.53
C LEU A 13 61.08 16.23 6.03
N LEU A 14 62.34 16.34 6.46
CA LEU A 14 62.72 16.26 7.88
C LEU A 14 62.18 17.44 8.71
N LYS A 15 62.23 18.67 8.19
CA LYS A 15 61.68 19.86 8.86
C LYS A 15 60.15 19.87 9.00
N MET A 16 59.43 19.17 8.12
CA MET A 16 57.97 19.09 8.15
C MET A 16 57.42 18.02 9.11
N GLY A 17 58.27 17.37 9.91
CA GLY A 17 57.83 16.41 10.92
C GLY A 17 57.19 15.14 10.34
N MET A 18 57.40 14.86 9.05
CA MET A 18 56.90 13.65 8.39
C MET A 18 57.90 12.50 8.59
N THR A 19 58.13 12.13 9.85
CA THR A 19 58.75 10.83 10.15
C THR A 19 57.74 9.74 9.81
N LYS A 20 58.21 8.69 9.14
CA LYS A 20 57.44 7.48 8.85
C LYS A 20 56.78 7.00 10.14
N SER A 21 55.45 7.08 10.16
CA SER A 21 54.57 6.59 11.21
C SER A 21 55.04 5.23 11.72
N GLN A 22 55.59 5.24 12.94
CA GLN A 22 55.89 4.04 13.70
C GLN A 22 54.57 3.39 14.12
N ASN A 23 54.53 2.07 13.96
CA ASN A 23 53.54 1.13 14.45
C ASN A 23 52.81 1.60 15.72
N VAL A 24 51.63 2.18 15.55
CA VAL A 24 50.71 2.44 16.66
C VAL A 24 50.08 1.11 17.03
N ALA A 25 50.34 0.69 18.27
CA ALA A 25 49.74 -0.47 18.91
C ALA A 25 48.25 -0.59 18.55
N GLY A 26 47.90 -1.73 17.96
CA GLY A 26 46.54 -2.08 17.58
C GLY A 26 45.64 -2.17 18.80
N GLY A 27 45.10 -1.04 19.22
CA GLY A 27 43.88 -1.00 19.99
C GLY A 27 42.81 -1.68 19.15
N ARG A 28 42.51 -2.95 19.49
CA ARG A 28 41.31 -3.64 19.00
C ARG A 28 40.14 -2.73 19.32
N ARG A 29 39.72 -1.89 18.37
CA ARG A 29 38.38 -1.31 18.37
C ARG A 29 37.48 -2.51 18.34
N LYS A 30 36.95 -2.89 19.52
CA LYS A 30 35.81 -3.80 19.60
C LYS A 30 34.82 -3.22 18.60
N GLN A 31 34.57 -3.95 17.51
CA GLN A 31 33.47 -3.64 16.61
C GLN A 31 32.30 -3.37 17.54
N LYS A 32 31.76 -2.15 17.43
CA LYS A 32 30.54 -1.79 18.15
C LYS A 32 29.54 -2.82 17.63
N VAL A 33 29.31 -3.87 18.42
CA VAL A 33 28.26 -4.83 18.13
C VAL A 33 27.02 -3.97 18.19
N SER A 34 26.54 -3.59 17.01
CA SER A 34 25.25 -2.98 16.80
C SER A 34 24.28 -4.01 17.33
N ARG A 35 23.98 -3.93 18.63
CA ARG A 35 22.87 -4.67 19.18
C ARG A 35 21.68 -4.14 18.39
N PRO A 36 20.93 -4.99 17.65
CA PRO A 36 19.71 -4.54 16.99
C PRO A 36 18.91 -3.82 18.07
N ILE A 37 18.49 -2.58 17.78
CA ILE A 37 17.78 -1.74 18.76
C ILE A 37 16.58 -2.56 19.25
N ILE A 38 16.74 -3.16 20.43
CA ILE A 38 15.75 -4.06 21.01
C ILE A 38 14.53 -3.20 21.31
N ASN A 39 13.36 -3.72 20.96
CA ASN A 39 12.00 -3.16 21.00
C ASN A 39 11.52 -2.52 22.34
N SER A 40 12.41 -2.18 23.28
CA SER A 40 12.07 -1.74 24.64
C SER A 40 11.50 -0.32 24.76
N ARG A 41 11.39 0.44 23.66
CA ARG A 41 10.79 1.79 23.65
C ARG A 41 9.43 1.89 22.97
N LEU A 42 8.92 0.80 22.39
CA LEU A 42 7.62 0.84 21.73
C LEU A 42 6.51 0.77 22.78
N SER A 43 5.50 1.62 22.62
CA SER A 43 4.26 1.50 23.40
C SER A 43 3.57 0.16 23.12
N GLU A 44 2.68 -0.29 24.00
CA GLU A 44 2.02 -1.59 23.80
C GLU A 44 1.19 -1.61 22.52
N ASP A 45 0.53 -0.51 22.18
CA ASP A 45 -0.20 -0.35 20.92
C ASP A 45 0.72 -0.41 19.70
N GLU A 46 1.93 0.14 19.79
CA GLU A 46 2.95 0.06 18.72
C GLU A 46 3.40 -1.38 18.50
N LYS A 47 3.59 -2.14 19.57
CA LYS A 47 3.94 -3.56 19.48
C LYS A 47 2.81 -4.36 18.86
N ASN A 48 1.57 -4.10 19.26
CA ASN A 48 0.40 -4.78 18.71
C ASN A 48 0.21 -4.49 17.22
N TYR A 49 0.29 -3.21 16.83
CA TYR A 49 0.25 -2.81 15.42
C TYR A 49 1.35 -3.50 14.60
N ASN A 50 2.60 -3.46 15.08
CA ASN A 50 3.72 -4.12 14.40
C ASN A 50 3.49 -5.63 14.26
N LYS A 51 3.03 -6.29 15.33
CA LYS A 51 2.68 -7.71 15.31
C LYS A 51 1.63 -8.04 14.24
N TYR A 52 0.62 -7.18 14.06
CA TYR A 52 -0.41 -7.40 13.04
C TYR A 52 0.09 -7.15 11.63
N VAL A 53 0.95 -6.15 11.41
CA VAL A 53 1.57 -5.97 10.08
C VAL A 53 2.53 -7.11 9.77
N ASP A 54 3.32 -7.58 10.74
CA ASP A 54 4.19 -8.75 10.56
C ASP A 54 3.39 -10.00 10.20
N LYS A 55 2.21 -10.18 10.82
CA LYS A 55 1.27 -11.24 10.49
C LYS A 55 0.77 -11.14 9.04
N VAL A 56 0.33 -9.95 8.60
CA VAL A 56 -0.06 -9.72 7.20
C VAL A 56 1.09 -10.06 6.26
N ASN A 57 2.27 -9.49 6.52
CA ASN A 57 3.46 -9.69 5.70
C ASN A 57 3.82 -11.18 5.59
N LYS A 58 3.90 -11.90 6.71
CA LYS A 58 4.18 -13.33 6.72
C LYS A 58 3.17 -14.10 5.87
N ASN A 59 1.88 -13.87 6.12
CA ASN A 59 0.83 -14.59 5.42
C ASN A 59 0.79 -14.26 3.93
N SER A 60 1.14 -13.03 3.52
CA SER A 60 1.23 -12.62 2.12
C SER A 60 2.38 -13.28 1.37
N THR A 61 3.54 -13.55 2.00
CA THR A 61 4.61 -14.31 1.30
C THR A 61 4.31 -15.77 1.12
N ASP A 62 3.46 -16.33 1.97
CA ASP A 62 3.10 -17.75 1.90
C ASP A 62 2.02 -17.99 0.82
N VAL A 63 1.63 -16.94 0.07
CA VAL A 63 0.70 -17.02 -1.05
C VAL A 63 1.42 -17.52 -2.30
N LEU A 64 0.80 -18.48 -2.99
CA LEU A 64 1.31 -19.03 -4.26
C LEU A 64 1.29 -17.95 -5.34
N GLU A 65 2.26 -18.00 -6.25
CA GLU A 65 2.43 -16.99 -7.32
C GLU A 65 1.14 -16.73 -8.12
N ASP A 66 0.38 -17.79 -8.41
CA ASP A 66 -0.89 -17.73 -9.16
C ASP A 66 -1.97 -16.86 -8.50
N TYR A 67 -1.89 -16.64 -7.19
CA TYR A 67 -2.88 -15.85 -6.44
C TYR A 67 -2.40 -14.43 -6.11
N ASN A 68 -1.18 -14.04 -6.49
CA ASN A 68 -0.63 -12.72 -6.18
C ASN A 68 -1.46 -11.58 -6.77
N ALA A 69 -1.95 -11.72 -8.01
CA ALA A 69 -2.79 -10.71 -8.65
C ALA A 69 -4.10 -10.50 -7.87
N ILE A 70 -4.76 -11.60 -7.48
CA ILE A 70 -6.01 -11.57 -6.71
C ILE A 70 -5.77 -10.97 -5.33
N LEU A 71 -4.68 -11.36 -4.66
CA LEU A 71 -4.30 -10.81 -3.36
C LEU A 71 -4.05 -9.30 -3.42
N ASN A 72 -3.33 -8.82 -4.45
CA ASN A 72 -3.06 -7.40 -4.62
C ASN A 72 -4.35 -6.60 -4.82
N VAL A 73 -5.26 -7.10 -5.66
CA VAL A 73 -6.57 -6.49 -5.86
C VAL A 73 -7.37 -6.48 -4.57
N TYR A 74 -7.36 -7.58 -3.82
CA TYR A 74 -8.01 -7.67 -2.52
C TYR A 74 -7.45 -6.65 -1.52
N ILE A 75 -6.13 -6.54 -1.40
CA ILE A 75 -5.47 -5.57 -0.50
C ILE A 75 -5.83 -4.14 -0.89
N ASN A 76 -5.82 -3.82 -2.19
CA ASN A 76 -6.19 -2.49 -2.67
C ASN A 76 -7.65 -2.15 -2.35
N ASN A 77 -8.57 -3.10 -2.55
CA ASN A 77 -9.97 -2.90 -2.18
C ASN A 77 -10.16 -2.81 -0.66
N TRP A 78 -9.42 -3.62 0.11
CA TRP A 78 -9.41 -3.52 1.57
C TRP A 78 -8.95 -2.14 2.04
N PHE A 79 -7.92 -1.60 1.41
CA PHE A 79 -7.42 -0.29 1.72
C PHE A 79 -8.44 0.80 1.35
N TYR A 80 -9.07 0.67 0.18
CA TYR A 80 -10.15 1.57 -0.25
C TYR A 80 -11.30 1.62 0.77
N ASP A 81 -11.77 0.46 1.24
CA ASP A 81 -12.88 0.41 2.20
C ASP A 81 -12.44 0.89 3.59
N LEU A 82 -11.21 0.58 4.03
CA LEU A 82 -10.63 1.13 5.27
C LEU A 82 -10.68 2.67 5.23
N MET A 83 -10.25 3.25 4.11
CA MET A 83 -10.23 4.70 3.91
C MET A 83 -11.62 5.32 3.91
N ASN A 84 -12.60 4.66 3.27
CA ASN A 84 -13.99 5.11 3.24
C ASN A 84 -14.74 4.86 4.55
N GLY A 85 -14.23 3.99 5.42
CA GLY A 85 -14.81 3.67 6.73
C GLY A 85 -14.59 4.74 7.81
N PHE A 86 -13.59 5.62 7.64
CA PHE A 86 -13.29 6.65 8.62
C PHE A 86 -14.37 7.72 8.71
N LYS A 87 -14.68 8.12 9.94
CA LYS A 87 -15.59 9.22 10.27
C LYS A 87 -14.80 10.39 10.86
N ARG A 88 -15.40 11.58 10.89
CA ARG A 88 -14.77 12.79 11.46
C ARG A 88 -14.23 12.61 12.89
N LYS A 89 -14.84 11.73 13.69
CA LYS A 89 -14.41 11.42 15.07
C LYS A 89 -13.14 10.55 15.15
N ASP A 90 -12.76 9.92 14.05
CA ASP A 90 -11.62 9.01 13.96
C ASP A 90 -10.32 9.77 13.67
N PHE A 91 -10.40 11.07 13.43
CA PHE A 91 -9.27 11.98 13.22
C PHE A 91 -9.00 12.83 14.47
N ILE A 92 -7.73 13.19 14.69
CA ILE A 92 -7.34 14.14 15.76
C ILE A 92 -7.89 15.53 15.45
N ASP A 93 -7.65 16.01 14.23
CA ASP A 93 -8.25 17.25 13.75
C ASP A 93 -9.63 16.96 13.15
N LYS A 94 -10.69 17.35 13.85
CA LYS A 94 -12.07 17.17 13.36
C LYS A 94 -12.39 18.00 12.11
N ARG A 95 -11.55 18.98 11.77
CA ARG A 95 -11.62 19.77 10.54
C ARG A 95 -10.80 19.18 9.41
N SER A 96 -10.02 18.13 9.65
CA SER A 96 -9.28 17.46 8.58
C SER A 96 -10.29 16.79 7.65
N ASN A 97 -10.61 17.48 6.57
CA ASN A 97 -11.12 16.86 5.36
C ASN A 97 -9.91 16.23 4.67
N LEU A 98 -9.35 15.18 5.27
CA LEU A 98 -8.32 14.40 4.62
C LEU A 98 -8.94 13.84 3.34
N LYS A 99 -8.60 14.47 2.22
CA LYS A 99 -9.01 13.98 0.92
C LYS A 99 -8.31 12.64 0.72
N GLU A 100 -9.01 11.69 0.11
CA GLU A 100 -8.53 10.34 -0.20
C GLU A 100 -7.09 10.34 -0.77
N LYS A 101 -6.76 11.38 -1.55
CA LYS A 101 -5.44 11.63 -2.14
C LYS A 101 -4.33 11.98 -1.12
N GLU A 102 -4.63 12.79 -0.11
CA GLU A 102 -3.63 13.21 0.91
C GLU A 102 -3.28 12.06 1.88
N VAL A 103 -4.24 11.17 2.14
CA VAL A 103 -3.99 9.98 2.93
C VAL A 103 -3.35 8.89 2.10
N GLY A 104 -3.80 8.64 0.87
CA GLY A 104 -3.21 7.62 0.00
C GLY A 104 -1.72 7.84 -0.30
N ASP A 105 -1.29 9.10 -0.42
CA ASP A 105 0.13 9.44 -0.61
C ASP A 105 0.97 9.17 0.67
N SER A 106 0.36 9.15 1.86
CA SER A 106 1.03 8.96 3.16
C SER A 106 0.85 7.53 3.75
N LEU A 107 -0.26 6.89 3.42
CA LEU A 107 -0.64 5.51 3.67
C LEU A 107 -0.72 4.82 2.30
N ASN A 108 0.41 4.70 1.62
CA ASN A 108 0.48 3.91 0.39
C ASN A 108 0.24 2.43 0.77
N PRO A 109 -0.53 1.61 0.01
CA PRO A 109 -0.58 0.15 0.18
C PRO A 109 0.79 -0.54 0.31
N ASP A 110 1.86 0.09 -0.20
CA ASP A 110 3.26 -0.26 0.07
C ASP A 110 3.66 -0.17 1.56
N PHE A 111 2.78 0.24 2.47
CA PHE A 111 3.00 0.12 3.92
C PHE A 111 3.13 -1.35 4.37
N LEU A 112 2.70 -2.29 3.52
CA LEU A 112 2.89 -3.74 3.65
C LEU A 112 4.15 -4.25 2.91
N ASP A 113 4.93 -3.37 2.28
CA ASP A 113 6.17 -3.75 1.61
C ASP A 113 7.24 -4.16 2.63
N LYS A 114 7.69 -5.42 2.51
CA LYS A 114 8.67 -6.08 3.36
C LYS A 114 10.04 -5.43 3.32
N THR A 115 10.40 -4.83 2.20
CA THR A 115 11.77 -4.38 1.94
C THR A 115 12.15 -3.14 2.77
N GLN A 116 11.16 -2.42 3.32
CA GLN A 116 11.38 -1.26 4.19
C GLN A 116 10.64 -1.31 5.54
N ALA A 117 10.13 -2.50 5.91
CA ALA A 117 9.10 -2.68 6.93
C ALA A 117 9.39 -1.99 8.26
N ILE A 118 10.56 -2.16 8.91
CA ILE A 118 10.73 -1.64 10.29
C ILE A 118 10.77 -0.10 10.35
N ILE A 119 11.50 0.54 9.41
CA ILE A 119 11.62 1.99 9.37
C ILE A 119 10.31 2.62 8.90
N GLN A 120 9.66 2.03 7.90
CA GLN A 120 8.36 2.50 7.41
C GLN A 120 7.27 2.25 8.44
N LEU A 121 7.24 1.12 9.14
CA LEU A 121 6.24 0.83 10.19
C LEU A 121 6.28 1.83 11.32
N LYS A 122 7.47 2.20 11.80
CA LYS A 122 7.59 3.22 12.85
C LYS A 122 7.15 4.60 12.35
N LYS A 123 7.51 4.96 11.12
CA LYS A 123 7.06 6.21 10.48
C LYS A 123 5.54 6.21 10.30
N ASN A 124 4.98 5.10 9.83
CA ASN A 124 3.57 4.87 9.59
C ASN A 124 2.80 4.97 10.90
N TYR A 125 3.21 4.27 11.95
CA TYR A 125 2.53 4.37 13.24
C TYR A 125 2.64 5.77 13.85
N THR A 126 3.78 6.44 13.69
CA THR A 126 3.93 7.85 14.12
C THR A 126 2.99 8.76 13.34
N PHE A 127 2.85 8.55 12.03
CA PHE A 127 1.87 9.23 11.20
C PHE A 127 0.45 8.93 11.68
N LEU A 128 0.12 7.66 11.93
CA LEU A 128 -1.18 7.25 12.44
C LEU A 128 -1.54 7.98 13.73
N LYS A 129 -0.60 8.04 14.70
CA LYS A 129 -0.77 8.78 15.95
C LYS A 129 -0.89 10.30 15.79
N LYS A 130 -0.38 10.88 14.72
CA LYS A 130 -0.50 12.32 14.44
C LYS A 130 -1.80 12.66 13.72
N THR A 131 -2.32 11.72 12.97
CA THR A 131 -3.46 11.92 12.06
C THR A 131 -4.78 11.45 12.69
N PHE A 132 -4.77 10.27 13.30
CA PHE A 132 -5.97 9.58 13.77
C PHE A 132 -6.12 9.66 15.29
N SER A 133 -7.36 9.80 15.74
CA SER A 133 -7.71 9.69 17.15
C SER A 133 -7.48 8.26 17.64
N GLU A 134 -7.55 8.03 18.95
CA GLU A 134 -7.40 6.68 19.51
C GLU A 134 -8.41 5.68 18.90
N ASN A 135 -9.63 6.13 18.61
CA ASN A 135 -10.65 5.34 17.94
C ASN A 135 -10.23 4.98 16.50
N GLY A 136 -9.69 5.95 15.76
CA GLY A 136 -9.19 5.71 14.39
C GLY A 136 -8.02 4.74 14.36
N ILE A 137 -7.05 4.90 15.27
CA ILE A 137 -5.92 3.98 15.41
C ILE A 137 -6.40 2.56 15.76
N ARG A 138 -7.38 2.44 16.68
CA ARG A 138 -7.97 1.16 17.04
C ARG A 138 -8.68 0.50 15.86
N TYR A 139 -9.43 1.28 15.07
CA TYR A 139 -10.08 0.81 13.86
C TYR A 139 -9.09 0.31 12.81
N ILE A 140 -8.00 1.05 12.56
CA ILE A 140 -6.92 0.63 11.67
C ILE A 140 -6.28 -0.66 12.15
N THR A 141 -5.88 -0.69 13.43
CA THR A 141 -5.21 -1.83 14.05
C THR A 141 -6.06 -3.10 13.96
N HIS A 142 -7.36 -2.98 14.24
CA HIS A 142 -8.31 -4.08 14.09
C HIS A 142 -8.43 -4.53 12.63
N SER A 143 -8.55 -3.59 11.69
CA SER A 143 -8.66 -3.87 10.26
C SER A 143 -7.42 -4.58 9.71
N VAL A 144 -6.22 -4.17 10.12
CA VAL A 144 -4.96 -4.82 9.74
C VAL A 144 -4.86 -6.24 10.31
N ASN A 145 -5.27 -6.47 11.56
CA ASN A 145 -5.30 -7.82 12.11
C ASN A 145 -6.27 -8.74 11.33
N ASN A 146 -7.47 -8.23 11.02
CA ASN A 146 -8.47 -8.96 10.26
C ASN A 146 -7.99 -9.27 8.84
N LEU A 147 -7.28 -8.34 8.20
CA LEU A 147 -6.62 -8.59 6.91
C LEU A 147 -5.66 -9.78 7.01
N GLY A 148 -4.82 -9.81 8.04
CA GLY A 148 -3.91 -10.92 8.28
C GLY A 148 -4.63 -12.27 8.43
N ASP A 149 -5.78 -12.29 9.12
CA ASP A 149 -6.62 -13.49 9.25
C ASP A 149 -7.30 -13.89 7.93
N THR A 150 -7.76 -12.94 7.13
CA THR A 150 -8.36 -13.19 5.82
C THR A 150 -7.34 -13.80 4.86
N ILE A 151 -6.11 -13.28 4.84
CA ILE A 151 -5.03 -13.80 3.99
C ILE A 151 -4.67 -15.22 4.44
N LEU A 152 -4.51 -15.45 5.74
CA LEU A 152 -4.23 -16.79 6.29
C LEU A 152 -5.31 -17.82 5.91
N LYS A 153 -6.57 -17.43 6.02
CA LYS A 153 -7.72 -18.30 5.67
C LYS A 153 -7.97 -18.40 4.16
N LYS A 154 -7.17 -17.69 3.34
CA LYS A 154 -7.36 -17.54 1.90
C LYS A 154 -8.79 -17.12 1.52
N ALA A 155 -9.45 -16.33 2.36
CA ALA A 155 -10.85 -15.96 2.15
C ALA A 155 -11.04 -14.94 1.01
N TYR A 156 -9.93 -14.39 0.49
CA TYR A 156 -9.88 -13.56 -0.72
C TYR A 156 -9.96 -14.39 -2.02
N ILE A 157 -9.69 -15.69 -1.96
CA ILE A 157 -9.81 -16.57 -3.12
C ILE A 157 -11.31 -16.81 -3.34
N PRO A 158 -11.87 -16.48 -4.52
CA PRO A 158 -13.24 -16.80 -4.85
C PRO A 158 -13.43 -18.32 -4.69
N LYS A 159 -14.29 -18.71 -3.76
CA LYS A 159 -14.77 -20.10 -3.74
C LYS A 159 -15.60 -20.27 -5.01
N GLU A 160 -15.39 -21.36 -5.74
CA GLU A 160 -16.27 -21.79 -6.83
C GLU A 160 -17.72 -21.80 -6.32
N LYS A 161 -18.39 -20.66 -6.45
CA LYS A 161 -19.83 -20.54 -6.32
C LYS A 161 -20.32 -20.41 -7.74
N GLU A 162 -21.40 -21.12 -8.03
CA GLU A 162 -22.21 -21.03 -9.24
C GLU A 162 -22.16 -19.60 -9.78
N GLN A 163 -21.26 -19.35 -10.73
CA GLN A 163 -21.28 -18.12 -11.49
C GLN A 163 -22.62 -18.17 -12.20
N ASP A 164 -23.53 -17.26 -11.86
CA ASP A 164 -24.80 -17.12 -12.57
C ASP A 164 -24.51 -16.96 -14.06
N ASN A 165 -24.51 -18.04 -14.84
CA ASN A 165 -24.34 -18.16 -16.30
C ASN A 165 -23.86 -16.88 -17.03
N VAL A 166 -22.73 -16.29 -16.65
CA VAL A 166 -22.14 -15.19 -17.41
C VAL A 166 -21.31 -15.85 -18.50
N GLU A 167 -21.98 -16.22 -19.60
CA GLU A 167 -21.37 -16.95 -20.72
C GLU A 167 -20.12 -16.25 -21.27
N ASN A 168 -20.03 -14.91 -21.15
CA ASN A 168 -18.85 -14.16 -21.56
C ASN A 168 -18.69 -12.81 -20.81
N ILE A 169 -17.89 -12.80 -19.73
CA ILE A 169 -17.61 -11.58 -18.94
C ILE A 169 -16.87 -10.49 -19.76
N ASN A 170 -16.12 -10.87 -20.80
CA ASN A 170 -15.30 -9.95 -21.60
C ASN A 170 -16.15 -8.90 -22.32
N ILE A 171 -17.39 -9.25 -22.69
CA ILE A 171 -18.33 -8.29 -23.31
C ILE A 171 -18.55 -7.07 -22.41
N TYR A 172 -18.63 -7.28 -21.09
CA TYR A 172 -18.85 -6.20 -20.13
C TYR A 172 -17.58 -5.39 -19.87
N TYR A 173 -16.43 -6.03 -19.94
CA TYR A 173 -15.15 -5.33 -19.85
C TYR A 173 -14.95 -4.40 -21.05
N ASP A 174 -15.26 -4.86 -22.26
CA ASP A 174 -15.18 -4.05 -23.48
C ASP A 174 -16.11 -2.83 -23.38
N LYS A 175 -17.34 -3.01 -22.85
CA LYS A 175 -18.30 -1.92 -22.59
C LYS A 175 -17.74 -0.86 -21.62
N LEU A 176 -16.97 -1.28 -20.62
CA LEU A 176 -16.30 -0.37 -19.69
C LEU A 176 -14.90 0.06 -20.12
N GLN A 177 -14.39 -0.41 -21.27
CA GLN A 177 -13.03 -0.13 -21.75
C GLN A 177 -11.96 -0.54 -20.72
N LEU A 178 -12.14 -1.71 -20.11
CA LEU A 178 -11.21 -2.31 -19.15
C LEU A 178 -10.34 -3.38 -19.84
N ASP A 179 -9.19 -3.69 -19.25
CA ASP A 179 -8.33 -4.78 -19.73
C ASP A 179 -8.87 -6.12 -19.26
N ASN A 180 -9.17 -7.02 -20.21
CA ASN A 180 -9.69 -8.37 -19.96
C ASN A 180 -8.69 -9.28 -19.23
N ASN A 181 -7.40 -8.92 -19.23
CA ASN A 181 -6.34 -9.69 -18.58
C ASN A 181 -6.15 -9.35 -17.10
N GLU A 182 -6.81 -8.29 -16.61
CA GLU A 182 -6.63 -7.80 -15.25
C GLU A 182 -7.95 -7.79 -14.47
N ILE A 183 -7.83 -7.99 -13.15
CA ILE A 183 -8.98 -7.83 -12.24
C ILE A 183 -9.00 -6.36 -11.80
N PRO A 184 -10.01 -5.57 -12.21
CA PRO A 184 -10.06 -4.15 -11.91
C PRO A 184 -10.40 -3.92 -10.44
N THR A 185 -9.63 -3.10 -9.71
CA THR A 185 -10.01 -2.68 -8.35
C THR A 185 -11.36 -1.98 -8.34
N GLN A 186 -12.09 -2.01 -7.23
CA GLN A 186 -13.40 -1.35 -7.10
C GLN A 186 -13.30 0.15 -7.35
N GLU A 187 -12.22 0.78 -6.90
CA GLU A 187 -11.95 2.19 -7.17
C GLU A 187 -11.76 2.46 -8.67
N HIS A 188 -10.95 1.65 -9.34
CA HIS A 188 -10.73 1.77 -10.78
C HIS A 188 -12.03 1.57 -11.56
N LEU A 189 -12.78 0.52 -11.23
CA LEU A 189 -14.08 0.21 -11.82
C LEU A 189 -15.06 1.38 -11.64
N LYS A 190 -15.16 1.95 -10.43
CA LYS A 190 -16.01 3.10 -10.12
C LYS A 190 -15.58 4.37 -10.86
N LYS A 191 -14.28 4.64 -10.95
CA LYS A 191 -13.74 5.80 -11.70
C LYS A 191 -14.06 5.68 -13.18
N THR A 192 -13.85 4.52 -13.77
CA THR A 192 -14.14 4.25 -15.18
C THR A 192 -15.63 4.38 -15.47
N PHE A 193 -16.48 3.80 -14.61
CA PHE A 193 -17.93 3.95 -14.68
C PHE A 193 -18.35 5.43 -14.62
N LEU A 194 -17.84 6.22 -13.68
CA LEU A 194 -18.19 7.64 -13.54
C LEU A 194 -17.77 8.46 -14.77
N LYS A 195 -16.57 8.17 -15.32
CA LYS A 195 -16.06 8.82 -16.54
C LYS A 195 -16.96 8.54 -17.74
N LEU A 196 -17.33 7.28 -17.95
CA LEU A 196 -18.21 6.87 -19.05
C LEU A 196 -19.64 7.39 -18.86
N SER A 197 -20.18 7.27 -17.65
CA SER A 197 -21.50 7.82 -17.28
C SER A 197 -21.61 9.30 -17.57
N SER A 198 -20.60 10.09 -17.20
CA SER A 198 -20.56 11.52 -17.48
C SER A 198 -20.42 11.83 -18.98
N LYS A 199 -19.74 10.97 -19.76
CA LYS A 199 -19.56 11.15 -21.21
C LYS A 199 -20.84 10.81 -21.99
N TYR A 200 -21.55 9.77 -21.57
CA TYR A 200 -22.71 9.22 -22.28
C TYR A 200 -24.06 9.58 -21.61
N HIS A 201 -24.09 10.54 -20.67
CA HIS A 201 -25.32 10.94 -20.01
C HIS A 201 -26.31 11.57 -21.01
N PRO A 202 -27.59 11.16 -21.05
CA PRO A 202 -28.56 11.67 -22.02
C PRO A 202 -28.75 13.19 -21.94
N ASP A 203 -28.70 13.80 -20.75
CA ASP A 203 -28.78 15.27 -20.59
C ASP A 203 -27.70 16.05 -21.37
N LYS A 204 -26.56 15.43 -21.68
CA LYS A 204 -25.49 16.10 -22.45
C LYS A 204 -25.65 15.93 -23.96
N HIS A 205 -26.59 15.09 -24.39
CA HIS A 205 -26.85 14.76 -25.78
C HIS A 205 -28.35 14.88 -26.09
N PRO A 206 -28.91 16.10 -26.00
CA PRO A 206 -30.34 16.34 -26.17
C PRO A 206 -30.87 15.98 -27.57
N ASP A 207 -30.00 15.93 -28.58
CA ASP A 207 -30.37 15.60 -29.97
C ASP A 207 -30.40 14.08 -30.25
N GLU A 208 -29.78 13.26 -29.38
CA GLU A 208 -29.65 11.81 -29.55
C GLU A 208 -30.05 11.04 -28.27
N ILE A 209 -31.07 11.52 -27.56
CA ILE A 209 -31.45 11.04 -26.21
C ILE A 209 -31.62 9.51 -26.15
N ASP A 210 -32.33 8.91 -27.11
CA ASP A 210 -32.61 7.46 -27.09
C ASP A 210 -31.32 6.63 -27.15
N LYS A 211 -30.40 7.02 -28.02
CA LYS A 211 -29.10 6.36 -28.21
C LYS A 211 -28.23 6.46 -26.96
N TYR A 212 -28.14 7.64 -26.36
CA TYR A 212 -27.34 7.83 -25.14
C TYR A 212 -28.00 7.22 -23.90
N THR A 213 -29.33 7.11 -23.87
CA THR A 213 -30.05 6.38 -22.82
C THR A 213 -29.71 4.89 -22.87
N GLN A 214 -29.71 4.28 -24.07
CA GLN A 214 -29.32 2.88 -24.24
C GLN A 214 -27.86 2.65 -23.84
N LEU A 215 -26.94 3.49 -24.32
CA LEU A 215 -25.52 3.40 -23.94
C LEU A 215 -25.31 3.53 -22.42
N PHE A 216 -26.02 4.46 -21.78
CA PHE A 216 -25.95 4.64 -20.33
C PHE A 216 -26.46 3.41 -19.56
N GLN A 217 -27.56 2.80 -20.02
CA GLN A 217 -28.09 1.57 -19.44
C GLN A 217 -27.08 0.42 -19.57
N GLU A 218 -26.46 0.24 -20.74
CA GLU A 218 -25.45 -0.78 -20.97
C GLU A 218 -24.21 -0.61 -20.09
N ILE A 219 -23.73 0.62 -19.92
CA ILE A 219 -22.60 0.95 -19.03
C ILE A 219 -22.95 0.60 -17.58
N ASN A 220 -24.16 0.93 -17.14
CA ASN A 220 -24.63 0.64 -15.77
C ASN A 220 -24.78 -0.87 -15.53
N GLU A 221 -25.28 -1.61 -16.52
CA GLU A 221 -25.39 -3.06 -16.46
C GLU A 221 -24.00 -3.72 -16.37
N ALA A 222 -23.08 -3.33 -17.25
CA ALA A 222 -21.70 -3.83 -17.26
C ALA A 222 -21.00 -3.60 -15.92
N TYR A 223 -21.15 -2.41 -15.34
CA TYR A 223 -20.63 -2.09 -14.00
C TYR A 223 -21.16 -3.04 -12.94
N LYS A 224 -22.48 -3.27 -12.88
CA LYS A 224 -23.10 -4.15 -11.88
C LYS A 224 -22.66 -5.61 -12.05
N ILE A 225 -22.55 -6.08 -13.28
CA ILE A 225 -22.17 -7.48 -13.57
C ILE A 225 -20.70 -7.72 -13.21
N ILE A 226 -19.78 -6.84 -13.60
CA ILE A 226 -18.36 -6.95 -13.23
C ILE A 226 -18.18 -6.86 -11.71
N LEU A 227 -18.92 -5.95 -11.07
CA LEU A 227 -18.88 -5.82 -9.62
C LEU A 227 -19.35 -7.13 -8.94
N LYS A 228 -20.47 -7.69 -9.39
CA LYS A 228 -21.01 -8.96 -8.86
C LYS A 228 -20.07 -10.14 -9.14
N TYR A 229 -19.49 -10.20 -10.33
CA TYR A 229 -18.61 -11.28 -10.78
C TYR A 229 -17.33 -11.38 -9.93
N HIS A 230 -16.67 -10.25 -9.67
CA HIS A 230 -15.41 -10.24 -8.91
C HIS A 230 -15.60 -10.12 -7.40
N TYR A 231 -16.64 -9.43 -6.94
CA TYR A 231 -16.78 -9.01 -5.53
C TYR A 231 -18.02 -9.57 -4.84
N GLY A 232 -18.94 -10.20 -5.56
CA GLY A 232 -20.19 -10.72 -5.02
C GLY A 232 -21.22 -9.62 -4.65
N THR A 233 -22.35 -10.04 -4.11
CA THR A 233 -23.49 -9.16 -3.75
C THR A 233 -23.38 -8.52 -2.35
N SER A 234 -22.44 -8.95 -1.51
CA SER A 234 -22.29 -8.44 -0.15
C SER A 234 -21.29 -7.29 -0.10
N GLN A 235 -21.81 -6.07 -0.17
CA GLN A 235 -21.06 -4.87 0.16
C GLN A 235 -20.55 -4.93 1.61
N ASN A 236 -19.32 -4.45 1.81
CA ASN A 236 -18.55 -4.37 3.06
C ASN A 236 -17.99 -5.69 3.59
N HIS A 237 -16.73 -5.97 3.21
CA HIS A 237 -15.89 -6.96 3.89
C HIS A 237 -15.45 -6.52 5.31
N LEU A 238 -15.83 -5.31 5.73
CA LEU A 238 -15.52 -4.69 7.03
C LEU A 238 -16.53 -4.95 8.14
N TYR A 239 -17.70 -5.52 7.85
CA TYR A 239 -18.69 -5.91 8.86
C TYR A 239 -19.00 -7.41 8.74
N LYS A 240 -18.10 -8.22 9.31
CA LYS A 240 -18.43 -9.52 9.88
C LYS A 240 -17.96 -9.56 11.31
#